data_AF-A0A6M3KFL3-F1
#
_entry.id   AF-A0A6M3KFL3-F1
#
_cell.length_a   1.000
_cell.length_b   1.000
_cell.length_c   1.000
_cell.angle_alpha   90.00
_cell.angle_beta   90.00
_cell.angle_gamma   90.00
#
_symmetry.space_group_name_H-M   'P 1'
#
loop_
_entity.id
_entity.type
_entity.pdbx_description
1 polymer ?
#
loop_
_entity_poly.entity_id
_entity_poly.type
_entity_poly.pdbx_seq_one_letter_code
_entity_poly.pdbx_strand_id
1 'polypeptide(L)'
;MELKPGHLVLLILGDGDSMPSDLKTFLSWGIPHDVGALGRGIKDYPGKVQHWFNADGDSAIHWARNLPNGLDTIKHSFGEIDGFDVDWDITQHDYHFDIITGEKALRTHGSSALFGTFAGLHIGYEKIVLAGCPLDTNGHYYWPDKRKETLGPIWLGFDFMAWLDFAEMPEADRVRSLSGYTAKMIGEATREWVMQY
;
A
#
# COMPACT_ATOMS: atom_id res chain seq x y z
N MET A 1 3.45 -11.55 -18.33
CA MET A 1 4.68 -10.78 -18.06
C MET A 1 5.24 -11.30 -16.74
N GLU A 2 6.52 -11.65 -16.67
CA GLU A 2 7.14 -12.05 -15.39
C GLU A 2 7.62 -10.78 -14.68
N LEU A 3 6.99 -10.40 -13.58
CA LEU A 3 7.37 -9.24 -12.79
C LEU A 3 8.59 -9.59 -11.94
N LYS A 4 9.59 -8.70 -11.91
CA LYS A 4 10.78 -8.86 -11.06
C LYS A 4 11.17 -7.51 -10.44
N PRO A 5 11.69 -7.50 -9.20
CA PRO A 5 12.21 -6.30 -8.59
C PRO A 5 13.41 -5.74 -9.38
N GLY A 6 13.46 -4.43 -9.58
CA GLY A 6 14.67 -3.72 -9.99
C GLY A 6 15.64 -3.51 -8.81
N HIS A 7 15.09 -3.43 -7.60
CA HIS A 7 15.80 -3.39 -6.32
C HIS A 7 15.16 -4.34 -5.31
N LEU A 8 15.91 -4.80 -4.31
CA LEU A 8 15.36 -5.72 -3.28
C LEU A 8 14.38 -5.05 -2.33
N VAL A 9 14.40 -3.72 -2.24
CA VAL A 9 13.55 -2.91 -1.36
C VAL A 9 12.44 -2.26 -2.18
N LEU A 10 11.20 -2.36 -1.70
CA LEU A 10 10.05 -1.61 -2.18
C LEU A 10 9.63 -0.57 -1.16
N LEU A 11 9.54 0.70 -1.59
CA LEU A 11 8.79 1.72 -0.88
C LEU A 11 7.35 1.72 -1.37
N ILE A 12 6.39 1.40 -0.52
CA ILE A 12 4.98 1.63 -0.80
C ILE A 12 4.57 3.00 -0.26
N LEU A 13 4.23 3.91 -1.17
CA LEU A 13 3.87 5.28 -0.88
C LEU A 13 2.35 5.47 -0.95
N GLY A 14 1.72 5.58 0.21
CA GLY A 14 0.33 5.97 0.38
C GLY A 14 0.14 7.49 0.25
N ASP A 15 -1.05 7.95 0.62
CA ASP A 15 -1.43 9.36 0.60
C ASP A 15 -2.01 9.84 1.94
N GLY A 16 -1.78 9.11 3.03
CA GLY A 16 -2.10 9.56 4.39
C GLY A 16 -1.38 10.85 4.77
N ASP A 17 -1.88 11.53 5.79
CA ASP A 17 -1.33 12.80 6.27
C ASP A 17 0.16 12.74 6.62
N SER A 18 0.62 11.59 7.12
CA SER A 18 2.03 11.33 7.44
C SER A 18 2.95 11.17 6.22
N MET A 19 2.41 11.11 4.99
CA MET A 19 3.18 10.82 3.78
C MET A 19 4.40 11.74 3.62
N PRO A 20 4.31 13.08 3.74
CA PRO A 20 5.47 13.95 3.51
C PRO A 20 6.60 13.72 4.52
N SER A 21 6.27 13.48 5.79
CA SER A 21 7.27 13.19 6.83
C SER A 21 7.89 11.80 6.66
N ASP A 22 7.07 10.81 6.34
CA ASP A 22 7.52 9.43 6.12
C ASP A 22 8.44 9.36 4.90
N LEU A 23 8.02 9.94 3.77
CA LEU A 23 8.80 9.98 2.54
C LEU A 23 10.14 10.69 2.75
N LYS A 24 10.12 11.85 3.43
CA LYS A 24 11.37 12.57 3.77
C LYS A 24 12.30 11.70 4.62
N THR A 25 11.75 10.97 5.58
CA THR A 25 12.52 10.09 6.47
C THR A 25 13.16 8.96 5.67
N PHE A 26 12.37 8.24 4.87
CA PHE A 26 12.87 7.13 4.06
C PHE A 26 13.94 7.59 3.04
N LEU A 27 13.68 8.68 2.32
CA LEU A 27 14.64 9.21 1.34
C LEU A 27 15.97 9.61 1.99
N SER A 28 15.94 10.07 3.25
CA SER A 28 17.16 10.39 4.00
C SER A 28 18.07 9.18 4.27
N TRP A 29 17.54 7.96 4.16
CA TRP A 29 18.32 6.73 4.37
C TRP A 29 19.24 6.40 3.20
N GLY A 30 18.97 6.95 2.00
CA GLY A 30 19.80 6.76 0.80
C GLY A 30 19.84 5.32 0.29
N ILE A 31 18.78 4.54 0.52
CA ILE A 31 18.71 3.13 0.15
C ILE A 31 18.21 2.98 -1.30
N PRO A 32 18.86 2.18 -2.16
CA PRO A 32 18.32 1.83 -3.47
C PRO A 32 17.00 1.05 -3.33
N HIS A 33 15.96 1.50 -4.03
CA HIS A 33 14.62 0.93 -3.90
C HIS A 33 13.80 1.16 -5.17
N ASP A 34 12.82 0.30 -5.38
CA ASP A 34 11.70 0.58 -6.26
C ASP A 34 10.57 1.26 -5.48
N VAL A 35 9.64 1.89 -6.19
CA VAL A 35 8.48 2.56 -5.62
C VAL A 35 7.21 1.97 -6.17
N GLY A 36 6.33 1.63 -5.24
CA GLY A 36 4.93 1.38 -5.48
C GLY A 36 4.07 2.48 -4.88
N ALA A 37 3.26 3.15 -5.68
CA ALA A 37 2.39 4.20 -5.20
C ALA A 37 0.94 3.71 -5.06
N LEU A 38 0.24 4.22 -4.06
CA LEU A 38 -1.20 4.03 -3.87
C LEU A 38 -1.92 5.33 -4.20
N GLY A 39 -3.05 5.24 -4.90
CA GLY A 39 -3.94 6.38 -5.13
C GLY A 39 -3.17 7.60 -5.64
N ARG A 40 -3.17 8.69 -4.86
CA ARG A 40 -2.50 9.94 -5.22
C ARG A 40 -1.03 10.05 -4.81
N GLY A 41 -0.50 9.10 -4.04
CA GLY A 41 0.92 9.08 -3.64
C GLY A 41 1.87 9.10 -4.84
N ILE A 42 1.41 8.65 -6.01
CA ILE A 42 2.17 8.65 -7.28
C ILE A 42 2.64 10.04 -7.72
N LYS A 43 2.00 11.11 -7.25
CA LYS A 43 2.29 12.49 -7.70
C LYS A 43 3.47 13.14 -6.99
N ASP A 44 3.81 12.65 -5.80
CA ASP A 44 4.73 13.35 -4.89
C ASP A 44 6.07 12.62 -4.72
N TYR A 45 6.23 11.46 -5.35
CA TYR A 45 7.54 10.82 -5.41
C TYR A 45 8.45 11.54 -6.44
N PRO A 46 9.68 11.95 -6.08
CA PRO A 46 10.55 12.73 -6.95
C PRO A 46 11.19 11.94 -8.10
N GLY A 47 11.10 10.61 -8.10
CA GLY A 47 11.72 9.73 -9.09
C GLY A 47 10.71 8.91 -9.91
N LYS A 48 11.19 7.84 -10.54
CA LYS A 48 10.33 6.88 -11.24
C LYS A 48 9.51 6.08 -10.22
N VAL A 49 8.22 5.92 -10.50
CA VAL A 49 7.32 4.99 -9.82
C VAL A 49 7.17 3.75 -10.69
N GLN A 50 7.62 2.59 -10.21
CA GLN A 50 7.58 1.33 -10.95
C GLN A 50 6.18 0.73 -10.92
N HIS A 51 5.50 0.83 -9.77
CA HIS A 51 4.21 0.19 -9.53
C HIS A 51 3.17 1.22 -9.09
N TRP A 52 1.95 1.09 -9.61
CA TRP A 52 0.80 1.81 -9.10
C TRP A 52 -0.26 0.80 -8.70
N PHE A 53 -0.51 0.69 -7.39
CA PHE A 53 -1.50 -0.22 -6.85
C PHE A 53 -2.78 0.56 -6.56
N ASN A 54 -3.87 0.16 -7.19
CA ASN A 54 -5.17 0.73 -6.90
C ASN A 54 -6.25 -0.34 -6.96
N ALA A 55 -7.09 -0.35 -5.93
CA ALA A 55 -8.27 -1.20 -5.92
C ALA A 55 -9.45 -0.40 -6.49
N ASP A 56 -10.26 -1.11 -7.25
CA ASP A 56 -11.57 -0.87 -7.84
C ASP A 56 -12.27 0.49 -7.59
N GLY A 57 -12.87 0.98 -8.67
CA GLY A 57 -13.74 2.15 -8.68
C GLY A 57 -13.64 2.93 -9.99
N ASP A 58 -14.69 3.67 -10.33
CA ASP A 58 -14.72 4.50 -11.55
C ASP A 58 -13.56 5.51 -11.59
N SER A 59 -13.16 6.01 -10.42
CA SER A 59 -12.01 6.88 -10.27
C SER A 59 -10.69 6.16 -10.58
N ALA A 60 -10.51 4.92 -10.10
CA ALA A 60 -9.32 4.12 -10.36
C ALA A 60 -9.17 3.80 -11.86
N ILE A 61 -10.27 3.44 -12.54
CA ILE A 61 -10.30 3.24 -14.01
C ILE A 61 -9.96 4.54 -14.74
N HIS A 62 -10.56 5.66 -14.32
CA HIS A 62 -10.25 6.95 -14.91
C HIS A 62 -8.76 7.29 -14.77
N TRP A 63 -8.18 7.10 -13.59
CA TRP A 63 -6.76 7.32 -13.36
C TRP A 63 -5.90 6.34 -14.17
N ALA A 64 -6.22 5.05 -14.21
CA ALA A 64 -5.46 4.05 -14.98
C ALA A 64 -5.33 4.42 -16.47
N ARG A 65 -6.39 5.00 -17.05
CA ARG A 65 -6.42 5.47 -18.45
C ARG A 65 -5.77 6.83 -18.67
N ASN A 66 -5.65 7.66 -17.62
CA ASN A 66 -5.21 9.05 -17.70
C ASN A 66 -3.97 9.36 -16.84
N LEU A 67 -3.29 8.33 -16.33
CA LEU A 67 -1.98 8.50 -15.72
C LEU A 67 -1.10 9.23 -16.75
N PRO A 68 -0.37 10.28 -16.33
CA PRO A 68 0.38 11.12 -17.26
C PRO A 68 1.17 10.28 -18.27
N ASN A 69 0.90 10.50 -19.56
CA ASN A 69 1.59 9.81 -20.65
C ASN A 69 3.12 9.95 -20.45
N GLY A 70 3.82 8.84 -20.24
CA GLY A 70 5.27 8.80 -20.00
C GLY A 70 5.69 8.21 -18.65
N LEU A 71 4.76 7.96 -17.74
CA LEU A 71 5.02 7.09 -16.59
C LEU A 71 5.03 5.64 -17.07
N ASP A 72 6.22 5.10 -17.30
CA ASP A 72 6.47 3.66 -17.50
C ASP A 72 6.24 2.91 -16.17
N THR A 73 5.00 2.95 -15.70
CA THR A 73 4.50 2.45 -14.42
C THR A 73 3.54 1.32 -14.68
N ILE A 74 3.76 0.20 -14.01
CA ILE A 74 2.91 -0.99 -14.09
C ILE A 74 1.70 -0.76 -13.17
N LYS A 75 0.50 -0.88 -13.73
CA LYS A 75 -0.77 -0.67 -13.02
C LYS A 75 -1.30 -1.99 -12.52
N HIS A 76 -1.52 -2.09 -11.23
CA HIS A 76 -1.96 -3.30 -10.53
C HIS A 76 -3.37 -3.11 -9.96
N SER A 77 -4.27 -4.05 -10.25
CA SER A 77 -5.61 -4.12 -9.68
C SER A 77 -5.85 -5.45 -8.96
N PHE A 78 -6.89 -5.48 -8.13
CA PHE A 78 -7.56 -6.73 -7.78
C PHE A 78 -8.65 -7.02 -8.81
N GLY A 79 -8.58 -8.19 -9.43
CA GLY A 79 -9.49 -8.56 -10.50
C GLY A 79 -9.18 -7.87 -11.82
N GLU A 80 -9.80 -8.42 -12.86
CA GLU A 80 -9.70 -7.93 -14.23
C GLU A 80 -10.43 -6.58 -14.37
N ILE A 81 -9.65 -5.50 -14.43
CA ILE A 81 -10.16 -4.13 -14.58
C ILE A 81 -9.53 -3.49 -15.82
N ASP A 82 -10.35 -2.90 -16.68
CA ASP A 82 -9.87 -2.23 -17.88
C ASP A 82 -8.90 -1.07 -17.56
N GLY A 83 -7.80 -1.00 -18.32
CA GLY A 83 -6.74 -0.01 -18.15
C GLY A 83 -5.61 -0.43 -17.21
N PHE A 84 -5.72 -1.55 -16.49
CA PHE A 84 -4.67 -2.13 -15.66
C PHE A 84 -3.82 -3.16 -16.43
N ASP A 85 -2.55 -3.32 -16.02
CA ASP A 85 -1.60 -4.21 -16.69
C ASP A 85 -1.48 -5.57 -16.01
N VAL A 86 -1.79 -5.62 -14.70
CA VAL A 86 -1.65 -6.80 -13.86
C VAL A 86 -2.89 -6.95 -12.99
N ASP A 87 -3.55 -8.09 -13.15
CA ASP A 87 -4.62 -8.59 -12.28
C ASP A 87 -4.00 -9.51 -11.22
N TRP A 88 -4.31 -9.21 -9.96
CA TRP A 88 -3.97 -10.04 -8.81
C TRP A 88 -5.19 -10.82 -8.32
N ASP A 89 -5.12 -12.15 -8.40
CA ASP A 89 -6.04 -13.06 -7.71
C ASP A 89 -5.41 -13.48 -6.36
N ILE A 90 -5.34 -12.53 -5.43
CA ILE A 90 -4.80 -12.77 -4.08
C ILE A 90 -5.98 -13.04 -3.17
N THR A 91 -6.16 -14.30 -2.81
CA THR A 91 -7.07 -14.69 -1.73
C THR A 91 -6.44 -14.29 -0.40
N GLN A 92 -6.96 -13.24 0.23
CA GLN A 92 -6.76 -13.08 1.67
C GLN A 92 -7.64 -14.13 2.35
N HIS A 93 -7.07 -14.89 3.28
CA HIS A 93 -7.88 -15.69 4.18
C HIS A 93 -8.75 -14.71 4.94
N ASP A 94 -10.04 -14.76 4.60
CA ASP A 94 -11.00 -13.92 5.25
C ASP A 94 -10.94 -14.22 6.75
N TYR A 95 -11.08 -13.17 7.54
CA TYR A 95 -11.55 -13.33 8.89
C TYR A 95 -12.81 -14.22 8.83
N HIS A 96 -13.27 -14.75 9.95
CA HIS A 96 -14.59 -15.38 10.04
C HIS A 96 -15.75 -14.41 9.69
N PHE A 97 -15.57 -13.43 8.79
CA PHE A 97 -16.52 -12.51 8.21
C PHE A 97 -17.72 -13.24 7.62
N ASP A 98 -17.50 -14.37 6.93
CA ASP A 98 -18.59 -15.23 6.48
C ASP A 98 -19.40 -15.80 7.65
N ILE A 99 -18.72 -16.17 8.75
CA ILE A 99 -19.33 -16.63 10.00
C ILE A 99 -20.01 -15.49 10.78
N ILE A 100 -19.52 -14.25 10.67
CA ILE A 100 -20.00 -13.10 11.45
C ILE A 100 -21.12 -12.35 10.74
N THR A 101 -21.02 -12.21 9.42
CA THR A 101 -21.98 -11.48 8.59
C THR A 101 -22.93 -12.40 7.83
N GLY A 102 -22.59 -13.68 7.67
CA GLY A 102 -23.32 -14.62 6.83
C GLY A 102 -23.07 -14.42 5.32
N GLU A 103 -22.26 -13.44 4.94
CA GLU A 103 -21.90 -13.19 3.53
C GLU A 103 -20.62 -13.94 3.18
N LYS A 104 -20.66 -14.76 2.13
CA LYS A 104 -19.43 -15.26 1.49
C LYS A 104 -18.74 -14.08 0.83
N ALA A 105 -17.90 -13.36 1.57
CA ALA A 105 -17.10 -12.30 0.99
C ALA A 105 -15.95 -12.92 0.21
N LEU A 106 -16.04 -12.85 -1.12
CA LEU A 106 -14.89 -12.95 -2.01
C LEU A 106 -14.12 -11.62 -2.08
N ARG A 107 -14.39 -10.70 -1.14
CA ARG A 107 -13.77 -9.38 -1.13
C ARG A 107 -12.46 -9.48 -0.38
N THR A 108 -11.40 -8.94 -0.95
CA THR A 108 -10.21 -8.58 -0.20
C THR A 108 -10.58 -7.47 0.78
N HIS A 109 -10.30 -7.68 2.06
CA HIS A 109 -10.61 -6.74 3.14
C HIS A 109 -9.35 -5.95 3.52
N GLY A 110 -9.53 -4.78 4.14
CA GLY A 110 -8.43 -3.93 4.57
C GLY A 110 -8.10 -2.81 3.59
N SER A 111 -6.90 -2.26 3.71
CA SER A 111 -6.49 -1.04 3.00
C SER A 111 -5.78 -1.31 1.68
N SER A 112 -5.78 -0.33 0.76
CA SER A 112 -4.95 -0.39 -0.47
C SER A 112 -3.46 -0.61 -0.19
N ALA A 113 -3.00 -0.25 1.01
CA ALA A 113 -1.63 -0.52 1.43
C ALA A 113 -1.38 -2.01 1.70
N LEU A 114 -2.37 -2.73 2.25
CA LEU A 114 -2.28 -4.17 2.44
C LEU A 114 -2.29 -4.90 1.08
N PHE A 115 -3.09 -4.44 0.13
CA PHE A 115 -3.02 -4.89 -1.27
C PHE A 115 -1.61 -4.73 -1.86
N GLY A 116 -1.09 -3.50 -1.85
CA GLY A 116 0.24 -3.23 -2.40
C GLY A 116 1.32 -4.06 -1.72
N THR A 117 1.16 -4.35 -0.42
CA THR A 117 2.05 -5.23 0.35
C THR A 117 2.03 -6.64 -0.21
N PHE A 118 0.85 -7.24 -0.36
CA PHE A 118 0.74 -8.59 -0.92
C PHE A 118 1.27 -8.68 -2.36
N ALA A 119 0.95 -7.69 -3.21
CA ALA A 119 1.48 -7.62 -4.55
C ALA A 119 3.02 -7.54 -4.55
N GLY A 120 3.61 -6.68 -3.70
CA GLY A 120 5.06 -6.57 -3.54
C GLY A 120 5.72 -7.87 -3.08
N LEU A 121 5.12 -8.57 -2.12
CA LEU A 121 5.62 -9.87 -1.65
C LEU A 121 5.61 -10.91 -2.78
N HIS A 122 4.56 -10.96 -3.59
CA HIS A 122 4.46 -11.88 -4.74
C HIS A 122 5.42 -11.52 -5.88
N ILE A 123 5.70 -10.24 -6.11
CA ILE A 123 6.75 -9.80 -7.05
C ILE A 123 8.13 -10.26 -6.58
N GLY A 124 8.32 -10.46 -5.28
CA GLY A 124 9.55 -11.01 -4.69
C GLY A 124 10.43 -10.00 -3.96
N TYR A 125 9.89 -8.83 -3.57
CA TYR A 125 10.65 -7.82 -2.81
C TYR A 125 11.06 -8.31 -1.42
N GLU A 126 12.35 -8.30 -1.10
CA GLU A 126 12.86 -8.80 0.18
C GLU A 126 12.45 -7.94 1.38
N LYS A 127 12.38 -6.62 1.19
CA LYS A 127 11.93 -5.66 2.20
C LYS A 127 10.90 -4.72 1.60
N ILE A 128 9.84 -4.46 2.34
CA ILE A 128 8.78 -3.51 1.98
C ILE A 128 8.64 -2.48 3.10
N VAL A 129 8.76 -1.21 2.76
CA VAL A 129 8.53 -0.09 3.69
C VAL A 129 7.28 0.65 3.29
N LEU A 130 6.36 0.80 4.25
CA LEU A 130 5.15 1.59 4.07
C LEU A 130 5.37 3.03 4.54
N ALA A 131 5.09 4.00 3.67
CA ALA A 131 5.13 5.43 3.94
C ALA A 131 3.76 6.05 3.66
N GLY A 132 3.25 6.89 4.56
CA GLY A 132 1.94 7.51 4.38
C GLY A 132 0.77 6.52 4.41
N CYS A 133 0.93 5.39 5.09
CA CYS A 133 -0.08 4.34 5.23
C CYS A 133 -0.45 4.11 6.72
N PRO A 134 -0.89 5.14 7.47
CA PRO A 134 -0.89 5.08 8.93
C PRO A 134 -2.04 4.28 9.56
N LEU A 135 -3.06 3.89 8.78
CA LEU A 135 -4.32 3.33 9.29
C LEU A 135 -4.92 4.18 10.44
N ASP A 136 -4.97 5.50 10.23
CA ASP A 136 -5.54 6.47 11.15
C ASP A 136 -6.59 7.36 10.47
N THR A 137 -7.18 8.30 11.21
CA THR A 137 -8.25 9.18 10.72
C THR A 137 -7.77 10.59 10.37
N ASN A 138 -6.46 10.82 10.22
CA ASN A 138 -5.90 12.16 10.01
C ASN A 138 -6.10 12.72 8.58
N GLY A 139 -6.63 11.88 7.68
CA GLY A 139 -6.93 12.27 6.31
C GLY A 139 -5.73 12.15 5.40
N HIS A 140 -5.83 12.79 4.23
CA HIS A 140 -4.75 12.81 3.24
C HIS A 140 -3.91 14.08 3.34
N TYR A 141 -2.62 13.97 2.96
CA TYR A 141 -1.65 15.09 3.05
C TYR A 141 -2.04 16.31 2.21
N TYR A 142 -2.79 16.09 1.13
CA TYR A 142 -3.22 17.16 0.21
C TYR A 142 -4.45 17.94 0.68
N TRP A 143 -4.96 17.66 1.88
CA TRP A 143 -5.96 18.50 2.54
C TRP A 143 -5.35 19.22 3.74
N PRO A 144 -4.94 20.49 3.55
CA PRO A 144 -4.34 21.28 4.63
C PRO A 144 -5.35 21.58 5.74
N ASP A 145 -6.62 21.82 5.38
CA ASP A 145 -7.69 22.05 6.33
C ASP A 145 -8.29 20.72 6.79
N LYS A 146 -8.01 20.33 8.04
CA LYS A 146 -8.60 19.14 8.68
C LYS A 146 -9.99 19.47 9.22
N ARG A 147 -11.00 19.21 8.41
CA ARG A 147 -12.43 19.33 8.73
C ARG A 147 -13.06 17.95 8.61
N LYS A 148 -14.31 17.81 9.09
CA LYS A 148 -15.02 16.52 9.09
C LYS A 148 -15.02 15.86 7.71
N GLU A 149 -15.06 16.64 6.63
CA GLU A 149 -15.10 16.17 5.23
C GLU A 149 -13.72 15.76 4.67
N THR A 150 -12.62 16.09 5.36
CA THR A 150 -11.24 15.81 4.95
C THR A 150 -10.49 14.89 5.91
N LEU A 151 -11.17 14.43 6.97
CA LEU A 151 -10.68 13.36 7.82
C LEU A 151 -10.51 12.06 7.02
N GLY A 152 -9.63 11.21 7.53
CA GLY A 152 -9.38 9.91 6.95
C GLY A 152 -10.61 9.01 7.03
N PRO A 153 -10.57 7.87 6.33
CA PRO A 153 -11.62 6.87 6.44
C PRO A 153 -11.82 6.46 7.90
N ILE A 154 -13.08 6.18 8.25
CA ILE A 154 -13.40 5.52 9.51
C ILE A 154 -13.07 4.05 9.31
N TRP A 155 -11.91 3.63 9.82
CA TRP A 155 -11.50 2.24 9.81
C TRP A 155 -12.44 1.41 10.69
N LEU A 156 -12.93 0.33 10.11
CA LEU A 156 -13.79 -0.64 10.79
C LEU A 156 -12.92 -1.74 11.40
N GLY A 157 -13.49 -2.52 12.32
CA GLY A 157 -12.75 -3.56 13.04
C GLY A 157 -12.04 -4.55 12.08
N PHE A 158 -12.66 -4.86 10.94
CA PHE A 158 -12.08 -5.75 9.94
C PHE A 158 -10.83 -5.19 9.26
N ASP A 159 -10.69 -3.86 9.16
CA ASP A 159 -9.49 -3.25 8.56
C ASP A 159 -8.27 -3.46 9.45
N PHE A 160 -8.46 -3.34 10.77
CA PHE A 160 -7.41 -3.64 11.76
C PHE A 160 -7.13 -5.14 11.83
N MET A 161 -8.17 -5.98 11.81
CA MET A 161 -8.00 -7.44 11.86
C MET A 161 -7.21 -7.94 10.65
N ALA A 162 -7.45 -7.43 9.44
CA ALA A 162 -6.67 -7.83 8.27
C ALA A 162 -5.16 -7.56 8.42
N TRP A 163 -4.78 -6.45 9.07
CA TRP A 163 -3.37 -6.16 9.39
C TRP A 163 -2.81 -7.01 10.52
N LEU A 164 -3.63 -7.35 11.52
CA LEU A 164 -3.23 -8.23 12.61
C LEU A 164 -3.04 -9.67 12.10
N ASP A 165 -3.94 -10.17 11.25
CA ASP A 165 -3.82 -11.48 10.62
C ASP A 165 -2.58 -11.52 9.73
N PHE A 166 -2.31 -10.45 8.97
CA PHE A 166 -1.07 -10.32 8.23
C PHE A 166 0.17 -10.35 9.14
N ALA A 167 0.12 -9.71 10.31
CA ALA A 167 1.26 -9.68 11.25
C ALA A 167 1.65 -11.07 11.79
N GLU A 168 0.72 -12.03 11.78
CA GLU A 168 0.96 -13.43 12.17
C GLU A 168 1.52 -14.30 11.03
N MET A 169 1.61 -13.77 9.80
CA MET A 169 2.16 -14.50 8.65
C MET A 169 3.69 -14.53 8.68
N PRO A 170 4.34 -15.62 8.21
CA PRO A 170 5.80 -15.68 8.12
C PRO A 170 6.42 -14.54 7.29
N GLU A 171 5.71 -14.05 6.28
CA GLU A 171 6.16 -12.97 5.40
C GLU A 171 6.12 -11.59 6.08
N ALA A 172 5.42 -11.44 7.21
CA ALA A 172 5.28 -10.16 7.92
C ALA A 172 6.62 -9.55 8.32
N ASP A 173 7.64 -10.36 8.56
CA ASP A 173 9.00 -9.90 8.91
C ASP A 173 9.71 -9.11 7.80
N ARG A 174 9.18 -9.17 6.57
CA ARG A 174 9.67 -8.42 5.41
C ARG A 174 9.01 -7.06 5.27
N VAL A 175 8.02 -6.73 6.09
CA VAL A 175 7.20 -5.52 5.92
C VAL A 175 7.19 -4.71 7.21
N ARG A 176 7.50 -3.42 7.11
CA ARG A 176 7.43 -2.48 8.23
C ARG A 176 6.83 -1.15 7.76
N SER A 177 6.21 -0.42 8.67
CA SER A 177 5.65 0.91 8.39
C SER A 177 6.48 1.99 9.09
N LEU A 178 6.59 3.16 8.48
CA LEU A 178 7.28 4.30 9.11
C LEU A 178 6.44 4.95 10.21
N SER A 179 5.11 4.83 10.15
CA SER A 179 4.23 5.55 11.06
C SER A 179 2.87 4.87 11.29
N GLY A 180 2.09 5.46 12.20
CA GLY A 180 0.69 5.16 12.44
C GLY A 180 0.41 3.88 13.21
N TYR A 181 -0.86 3.46 13.22
CA TYR A 181 -1.28 2.18 13.77
C TYR A 181 -0.70 1.01 12.99
N THR A 182 -0.47 1.16 11.69
CA THR A 182 0.23 0.15 10.89
C THR A 182 1.59 -0.18 11.49
N ALA A 183 2.43 0.82 11.83
CA ALA A 183 3.72 0.58 12.47
C ALA A 183 3.60 -0.08 13.84
N LYS A 184 2.51 0.16 14.59
CA LYS A 184 2.28 -0.52 15.87
C LYS A 184 1.93 -1.99 15.70
N MET A 185 1.28 -2.38 14.60
CA MET A 185 0.86 -3.76 14.34
C MET A 185 1.98 -4.59 13.74
N ILE A 186 2.69 -4.08 12.73
CA ILE A 186 3.71 -4.86 12.01
C ILE A 186 5.14 -4.45 12.34
N GLY A 187 5.34 -3.42 13.17
CA GLY A 187 6.65 -2.88 13.53
C GLY A 187 7.05 -1.63 12.73
N GLU A 188 7.90 -0.82 13.35
CA GLU A 188 8.44 0.42 12.77
C GLU A 188 9.62 0.13 11.84
N ALA A 189 9.62 0.76 10.66
CA ALA A 189 10.72 0.65 9.72
C ALA A 189 11.90 1.52 10.17
N THR A 190 13.08 0.93 10.27
CA THR A 190 14.34 1.66 10.52
C THR A 190 15.32 1.39 9.39
N ARG A 191 16.28 2.32 9.21
CA ARG A 191 17.36 2.13 8.24
C ARG A 191 18.13 0.83 8.52
N GLU A 192 18.40 0.52 9.77
CA GLU A 192 19.12 -0.67 10.19
C GLU A 192 18.37 -1.94 9.81
N TRP A 193 17.04 -1.98 10.00
CA TRP A 193 16.20 -3.12 9.61
C TRP A 193 16.17 -3.35 8.10
N VAL A 194 16.12 -2.27 7.30
CA VAL A 194 16.15 -2.39 5.83
C VAL A 194 17.49 -2.93 5.34
N MET A 195 18.58 -2.58 6.02
CA MET A 195 19.94 -2.98 5.63
C MET A 195 20.35 -4.38 6.13
N GLN A 196 19.49 -5.06 6.89
CA GLN A 196 19.71 -6.45 7.31
C GLN A 196 19.24 -7.40 6.20
N TYR A 197 20.22 -7.99 5.52
CA TYR A 197 20.07 -9.10 4.57
C TYR A 197 20.69 -10.37 5.15
#